data_AF-A0A662XXG8-F1
#
_entry.id   AF-A0A662XXG8-F1
#
_cell.length_a   1.000
_cell.length_b   1.000
_cell.length_c   1.000
_cell.angle_alpha   90.00
_cell.angle_beta   90.00
_cell.angle_gamma   90.00
#
_symmetry.space_group_name_H-M   'P 1'
#
loop_
_entity.id
_entity.type
_entity.pdbx_description
1 polymer ?
#
loop_
_entity_poly.entity_id
_entity_poly.type
_entity_poly.pdbx_seq_one_letter_code
_entity_poly.pdbx_strand_id
1 'polypeptide(L)'
;MTLLSVTAAGMKKLVSALLQSIPELLTVVAFLCFLFFLYGIIGVQLWSGVLHPRCRLTPWPLRLDANVTPDDFPAYQSMALANVSLYTCVDESNTQIPLSQASWSHDSSPWRTPRVCFWPVAEESPARTCALGENQFRQCPDVFYFVSFIIFGSFVMLNLTLAVIWENFSEASFIEAEERKQLKNAKTNALALRGASAANEQAPTSRLRQFFGIIVHHWTFHATRTALILLNTIILSLDQYPIDQQLNDTVEKINFGLTIAFTFETLLKIAGLGWKLWLQDRYNLFDALVVILSMVEVGLSPPDFIRDRGNTSKTASFSGLRSVRLFALFKLARSWPSLQKLLATMLSTLGEVGNFSVLFMLFIYIYALIGMQTFASQLRFDEHGFPVDRNQAAAYIPRSNFDTMLWSVVTVFQVRYACAIGIVL
;
A
#
# COMPACT_ATOMS: atom_id res chain seq x y z
N MET A 1 -9.31 -20.65 -23.96
CA MET A 1 -10.71 -20.22 -24.24
C MET A 1 -11.60 -20.32 -23.00
N THR A 2 -11.52 -21.40 -22.23
CA THR A 2 -12.27 -21.61 -20.97
C THR A 2 -11.93 -20.65 -19.83
N LEU A 3 -10.66 -20.24 -19.67
CA LEU A 3 -10.26 -19.25 -18.65
C LEU A 3 -10.81 -17.85 -18.94
N LEU A 4 -10.76 -17.41 -20.21
CA LEU A 4 -11.31 -16.13 -20.67
C LEU A 4 -12.85 -16.06 -20.61
N SER A 5 -13.54 -17.18 -20.83
CA SER A 5 -15.01 -17.24 -20.70
C SER A 5 -15.46 -17.21 -19.23
N VAL A 6 -14.70 -17.83 -18.32
CA VAL A 6 -14.98 -17.81 -16.87
C VAL A 6 -14.72 -16.43 -16.28
N THR A 7 -13.64 -15.75 -16.68
CA THR A 7 -13.34 -14.37 -16.22
C THR A 7 -14.37 -13.36 -16.73
N ALA A 8 -14.84 -13.50 -17.98
CA ALA A 8 -15.87 -12.62 -18.54
C ALA A 8 -17.24 -12.78 -17.85
N ALA A 9 -17.62 -14.00 -17.46
CA ALA A 9 -18.89 -14.24 -16.75
C ALA A 9 -18.86 -13.70 -15.31
N GLY A 10 -17.76 -13.90 -14.58
CA GLY A 10 -17.58 -13.35 -13.23
C GLY A 10 -17.54 -11.82 -13.21
N MET A 11 -16.86 -11.21 -14.19
CA MET A 11 -16.76 -9.75 -14.31
C MET A 11 -18.13 -9.11 -14.59
N LYS A 12 -18.96 -9.70 -15.46
CA LYS A 12 -20.31 -9.20 -15.74
C LYS A 12 -21.21 -9.19 -14.50
N LYS A 13 -21.15 -10.25 -13.68
CA LYS A 13 -21.94 -10.34 -12.45
C LYS A 13 -21.55 -9.26 -11.45
N LEU A 14 -20.24 -9.05 -11.26
CA LEU A 14 -19.72 -8.06 -10.32
C LEU A 14 -19.98 -6.63 -10.80
N VAL A 15 -19.77 -6.33 -12.09
CA VAL A 15 -20.09 -5.02 -12.67
C VAL A 15 -21.59 -4.74 -12.57
N SER A 16 -22.46 -5.73 -12.81
CA SER A 16 -23.90 -5.57 -12.62
C SER A 16 -24.28 -5.28 -11.17
N ALA A 17 -23.67 -5.98 -10.21
CA ALA A 17 -23.90 -5.73 -8.78
C ALA A 17 -23.41 -4.34 -8.35
N LEU A 18 -22.26 -3.88 -8.86
CA LEU A 18 -21.77 -2.52 -8.61
C LEU A 18 -22.67 -1.46 -9.24
N LEU A 19 -23.15 -1.66 -10.47
CA LEU A 19 -24.07 -0.72 -11.12
C LEU A 19 -25.41 -0.64 -10.37
N GLN A 20 -25.85 -1.74 -9.77
CA GLN A 20 -27.06 -1.78 -8.94
C GLN A 20 -26.92 -0.99 -7.62
N SER A 21 -25.71 -0.86 -7.06
CA SER A 21 -25.48 -0.10 -5.82
C SER A 21 -25.20 1.39 -6.03
N ILE A 22 -24.97 1.84 -7.28
CA ILE A 22 -24.79 3.27 -7.62
C ILE A 22 -25.90 4.19 -7.11
N PRO A 23 -27.22 3.91 -7.28
CA PRO A 23 -28.26 4.85 -6.86
C PRO A 23 -28.24 5.12 -5.36
N GLU A 24 -27.96 4.11 -4.55
CA GLU A 24 -27.86 4.29 -3.09
C GLU A 24 -26.59 5.06 -2.72
N LEU A 25 -25.47 4.75 -3.38
CA LEU A 25 -24.22 5.48 -3.19
C LEU A 25 -24.34 6.96 -3.58
N LEU A 26 -25.14 7.28 -4.62
CA LEU A 26 -25.37 8.64 -5.07
C LEU A 26 -26.02 9.51 -3.99
N THR A 27 -26.89 8.94 -3.15
CA THR A 27 -27.49 9.68 -2.02
C THR A 27 -26.43 10.03 -0.96
N VAL A 28 -25.51 9.10 -0.67
CA VAL A 28 -24.37 9.33 0.24
C VAL A 28 -23.44 10.39 -0.32
N VAL A 29 -23.13 10.34 -1.61
CA VAL A 29 -22.30 11.35 -2.30
C VAL A 29 -22.99 12.72 -2.30
N ALA A 30 -24.30 12.79 -2.50
CA ALA A 30 -25.03 14.05 -2.44
C ALA A 30 -24.98 14.68 -1.04
N PHE A 31 -25.17 13.87 0.00
CA PHE A 31 -25.01 14.31 1.39
C PHE A 31 -23.58 14.78 1.67
N LEU A 32 -22.56 14.09 1.15
CA LEU A 32 -21.16 14.51 1.24
C LEU A 32 -20.93 15.87 0.60
N CYS A 33 -21.39 16.05 -0.64
CA CYS A 33 -21.24 17.32 -1.35
C CYS A 33 -21.88 18.46 -0.57
N PHE A 34 -23.02 18.23 0.07
CA PHE A 34 -23.66 19.20 0.95
C PHE A 34 -22.81 19.51 2.20
N LEU A 35 -22.27 18.48 2.88
CA LEU A 35 -21.42 18.67 4.06
C LEU A 35 -20.12 19.42 3.71
N PHE A 36 -19.45 19.06 2.61
CA PHE A 36 -18.27 19.77 2.11
C PHE A 36 -18.59 21.20 1.71
N PHE A 37 -19.76 21.45 1.12
CA PHE A 37 -20.21 22.79 0.82
C PHE A 37 -20.42 23.62 2.10
N LEU A 38 -21.05 23.05 3.12
CA LEU A 38 -21.24 23.72 4.42
C LEU A 38 -19.92 24.05 5.10
N TYR A 39 -19.01 23.06 5.22
CA TYR A 39 -17.67 23.29 5.78
C TYR A 39 -16.87 24.28 4.92
N GLY A 40 -17.01 24.23 3.59
CA GLY A 40 -16.42 25.21 2.68
C GLY A 40 -16.89 26.64 2.96
N ILE A 41 -18.19 26.87 3.17
CA ILE A 41 -18.72 28.19 3.55
C ILE A 41 -18.15 28.63 4.89
N ILE A 42 -18.15 27.76 5.90
CA ILE A 42 -17.59 28.07 7.22
C ILE A 42 -16.10 28.42 7.11
N GLY A 43 -15.33 27.65 6.32
CA GLY A 43 -13.92 27.90 6.10
C GLY A 43 -13.64 29.23 5.40
N VAL A 44 -14.45 29.59 4.40
CA VAL A 44 -14.36 30.92 3.77
C VAL A 44 -14.70 32.01 4.78
N GLN A 45 -15.73 31.85 5.61
CA GLN A 45 -16.08 32.85 6.62
C GLN A 45 -15.01 33.03 7.71
N LEU A 46 -14.35 31.94 8.12
CA LEU A 46 -13.33 31.97 9.17
C LEU A 46 -11.99 32.51 8.69
N TRP A 47 -11.60 32.25 7.43
CA TRP A 47 -10.23 32.50 6.95
C TRP A 47 -10.11 33.31 5.67
N SER A 48 -11.21 33.83 5.10
CA SER A 48 -11.13 34.71 3.93
C SER A 48 -10.21 35.89 4.18
N GLY A 49 -9.11 35.98 3.43
CA GLY A 49 -8.12 37.06 3.54
C GLY A 49 -7.12 36.94 4.69
N VAL A 50 -7.24 35.93 5.57
CA VAL A 50 -6.41 35.78 6.78
C VAL A 50 -5.12 34.99 6.50
N LEU A 51 -5.12 34.06 5.53
CA LEU A 51 -4.01 33.12 5.25
C LEU A 51 -2.91 33.67 4.32
N HIS A 52 -2.74 34.99 4.24
CA HIS A 52 -1.68 35.64 3.45
C HIS A 52 -0.52 36.30 4.24
N PRO A 53 -0.20 35.95 5.50
CA PRO A 53 0.88 36.63 6.23
C PRO A 53 2.24 36.20 5.68
N ARG A 54 2.88 37.13 4.97
CA ARG A 54 4.26 37.07 4.50
C ARG A 54 4.99 38.31 4.99
N CYS A 55 6.31 38.22 5.21
CA CYS A 55 7.10 39.40 5.55
C CYS A 55 7.20 40.27 4.30
N ARG A 56 6.60 41.46 4.38
CA ARG A 56 6.62 42.45 3.30
C ARG A 56 7.87 43.31 3.44
N LEU A 57 8.52 43.62 2.33
CA LEU A 57 9.68 44.52 2.28
C LEU A 57 9.24 45.99 2.41
N THR A 58 8.01 46.30 2.05
CA THR A 58 7.41 47.64 2.17
C THR A 58 6.09 47.60 2.93
N PRO A 59 5.73 48.68 3.66
CA PRO A 59 4.42 48.81 4.30
C PRO A 59 3.26 49.00 3.32
N TRP A 60 3.53 49.37 2.06
CA TRP A 60 2.54 49.66 1.02
C TRP A 60 2.75 48.76 -0.21
N PRO A 61 1.70 48.42 -0.97
CA PRO A 61 1.84 47.72 -2.24
C PRO A 61 2.45 48.63 -3.29
N LEU A 62 3.22 48.03 -4.19
CA LEU A 62 3.85 48.72 -5.31
C LEU A 62 3.08 48.47 -6.60
N ARG A 63 3.02 49.45 -7.48
CA ARG A 63 2.49 49.32 -8.84
C ARG A 63 3.37 48.37 -9.62
N LEU A 64 2.77 47.44 -10.34
CA LEU A 64 3.46 46.59 -11.30
C LEU A 64 3.30 47.24 -12.68
N ASP A 65 4.41 47.46 -13.38
CA ASP A 65 4.35 47.93 -14.77
C ASP A 65 3.87 46.77 -15.66
N ALA A 66 2.93 47.07 -16.56
CA ALA A 66 2.28 46.07 -17.42
C ALA A 66 3.25 45.40 -18.40
N ASN A 67 4.41 46.01 -18.63
CA ASN A 67 5.45 45.51 -19.53
C ASN A 67 6.48 44.59 -18.87
N VAL A 68 6.38 44.34 -17.56
CA VAL A 68 7.35 43.50 -16.82
C VAL A 68 7.07 42.02 -17.09
N THR A 69 8.08 41.32 -17.59
CA THR A 69 8.04 39.86 -17.73
C THR A 69 8.47 39.15 -16.44
N PRO A 70 8.15 37.86 -16.23
CA PRO A 70 8.57 37.12 -15.05
C PRO A 70 10.10 37.09 -14.83
N ASP A 71 10.88 37.07 -15.92
CA ASP A 71 12.35 37.02 -15.86
C ASP A 71 12.96 38.35 -15.42
N ASP A 72 12.30 39.47 -15.75
CA ASP A 72 12.73 40.83 -15.37
C ASP A 72 12.22 41.24 -13.98
N PHE A 73 11.32 40.45 -13.39
CA PHE A 73 10.67 40.77 -12.13
C PHE A 73 11.64 41.00 -10.96
N PRO A 74 12.72 40.21 -10.76
CA PRO A 74 13.68 40.47 -9.70
C PRO A 74 14.39 41.83 -9.85
N ALA A 75 14.74 42.20 -11.08
CA ALA A 75 15.36 43.49 -11.38
C ALA A 75 14.37 44.64 -11.15
N TYR A 76 13.13 44.50 -11.61
CA TYR A 76 12.05 45.44 -11.38
C TYR A 76 11.77 45.65 -9.89
N GLN A 77 11.70 44.57 -9.12
CA GLN A 77 11.50 44.62 -7.67
C GLN A 77 12.61 45.42 -6.99
N SER A 78 13.88 45.21 -7.38
CA SER A 78 15.01 45.97 -6.82
C SER A 78 14.92 47.48 -7.13
N MET A 79 14.49 47.84 -8.33
CA MET A 79 14.30 49.23 -8.77
C MET A 79 13.13 49.90 -8.05
N ALA A 80 12.02 49.20 -7.91
CA ALA A 80 10.83 49.69 -7.22
C ALA A 80 11.07 49.89 -5.72
N LEU A 81 11.89 49.04 -5.10
CA LEU A 81 12.32 49.19 -3.71
C LEU A 81 13.32 50.34 -3.50
N ALA A 82 14.16 50.65 -4.50
CA ALA A 82 15.07 51.80 -4.44
C ALA A 82 14.32 53.14 -4.52
N ASN A 83 13.21 53.20 -5.26
CA ASN A 83 12.44 54.43 -5.53
C ASN A 83 10.95 54.30 -5.17
N VAL A 84 10.67 53.93 -3.92
CA VAL A 84 9.32 53.56 -3.43
C VAL A 84 8.23 54.59 -3.76
N SER A 85 8.52 55.90 -3.69
CA SER A 85 7.53 56.96 -3.89
C SER A 85 6.91 56.97 -5.30
N LEU A 86 7.69 56.60 -6.32
CA LEU A 86 7.27 56.58 -7.73
C LEU A 86 6.43 55.35 -8.08
N TYR A 87 6.62 54.26 -7.33
CA TYR A 87 5.98 52.98 -7.57
C TYR A 87 4.85 52.70 -6.57
N THR A 88 4.31 53.70 -5.88
CA THR A 88 3.18 53.47 -4.97
C THR A 88 1.92 53.02 -5.74
N CYS A 89 1.22 52.02 -5.20
CA CYS A 89 -0.06 51.59 -5.76
C CYS A 89 -1.13 52.67 -5.55
N VAL A 90 -1.92 52.93 -6.60
CA VAL A 90 -2.97 53.95 -6.62
C VAL A 90 -4.35 53.32 -6.83
N ASP A 91 -5.38 54.01 -6.36
CA ASP A 91 -6.77 53.67 -6.56
C ASP A 91 -7.27 54.07 -7.98
N GLU A 92 -8.57 53.89 -8.26
CA GLU A 92 -9.19 54.28 -9.54
C GLU A 92 -9.18 55.80 -9.78
N SER A 93 -9.09 56.59 -8.71
CA SER A 93 -9.00 58.05 -8.77
C SER A 93 -7.56 58.58 -8.81
N ASN A 94 -6.58 57.69 -9.00
CA ASN A 94 -5.15 57.97 -9.02
C ASN A 94 -4.61 58.56 -7.70
N THR A 95 -5.24 58.21 -6.58
CA THR A 95 -4.84 58.56 -5.22
C THR A 95 -4.21 57.36 -4.52
N GLN A 96 -3.31 57.62 -3.57
CA GLN A 96 -2.63 56.56 -2.82
C GLN A 96 -3.61 55.86 -1.88
N ILE A 97 -3.62 54.52 -1.90
CA ILE A 97 -4.51 53.73 -1.05
C ILE A 97 -4.07 53.88 0.43
N PRO A 98 -4.91 54.43 1.31
CA PRO A 98 -4.55 54.64 2.71
C PRO A 98 -4.46 53.31 3.45
N LEU A 99 -3.34 53.07 4.14
CA LEU A 99 -3.09 51.86 4.93
C LEU A 99 -3.43 52.00 6.42
N SER A 100 -3.84 53.18 6.86
CA SER A 100 -4.28 53.45 8.24
C SER A 100 -5.66 52.89 8.57
N GLN A 101 -6.46 52.52 7.57
CA GLN A 101 -7.76 51.87 7.73
C GLN A 101 -7.68 50.43 7.19
N ALA A 102 -6.97 49.55 7.90
CA ALA A 102 -6.79 48.15 7.49
C ALA A 102 -8.07 47.27 7.63
N SER A 103 -9.18 47.84 8.10
CA SER A 103 -10.46 47.16 8.26
C SER A 103 -11.41 47.50 7.11
N TRP A 104 -11.31 46.76 6.01
CA TRP A 104 -12.25 46.84 4.90
C TRP A 104 -13.31 45.75 4.99
N SER A 105 -14.57 46.06 4.66
CA SER A 105 -15.57 45.05 4.37
C SER A 105 -15.38 44.53 2.94
N HIS A 106 -16.01 43.40 2.60
CA HIS A 106 -16.00 42.88 1.23
C HIS A 106 -16.37 43.95 0.18
N ASP A 107 -17.33 44.82 0.51
CA ASP A 107 -17.85 45.82 -0.41
C ASP A 107 -17.06 47.13 -0.42
N SER A 108 -16.32 47.44 0.67
CA SER A 108 -15.49 48.66 0.78
C SER A 108 -14.01 48.42 0.51
N SER A 109 -13.61 47.19 0.20
CA SER A 109 -12.21 46.84 -0.06
C SER A 109 -11.73 47.46 -1.38
N PRO A 110 -10.62 48.21 -1.38
CA PRO A 110 -10.01 48.71 -2.62
C PRO A 110 -9.54 47.56 -3.53
N TRP A 111 -9.45 46.33 -3.01
CA TRP A 111 -9.03 45.13 -3.74
C TRP A 111 -10.20 44.33 -4.33
N ARG A 112 -11.44 44.81 -4.22
CA ARG A 112 -12.62 44.16 -4.81
C ARG A 112 -12.49 44.01 -6.32
N THR A 113 -11.88 44.99 -6.99
CA THR A 113 -11.49 44.93 -8.40
C THR A 113 -10.01 44.52 -8.51
N PRO A 114 -9.63 43.65 -9.46
CA PRO A 114 -8.23 43.30 -9.68
C PRO A 114 -7.43 44.55 -10.06
N ARG A 115 -6.31 44.78 -9.38
CA ARG A 115 -5.41 45.91 -9.64
C ARG A 115 -4.02 45.42 -10.03
N VAL A 116 -3.33 46.22 -10.83
CA VAL A 116 -1.95 45.96 -11.28
C VAL A 116 -0.96 46.41 -10.21
N CYS A 117 -1.07 45.81 -9.04
CA CYS A 117 -0.22 46.08 -7.89
C CYS A 117 0.22 44.78 -7.24
N PHE A 118 1.42 44.78 -6.65
CA PHE A 118 1.98 43.62 -5.97
C PHE A 118 2.53 44.03 -4.60
N TRP A 119 2.60 43.07 -3.69
CA TRP A 119 3.27 43.21 -2.41
C TRP A 119 4.67 42.61 -2.53
N PRO A 120 5.76 43.38 -2.39
CA PRO A 120 7.10 42.81 -2.39
C PRO A 120 7.31 42.00 -1.11
N VAL A 121 7.55 40.70 -1.26
CA VAL A 121 7.71 39.75 -0.16
C VAL A 121 9.20 39.40 -0.02
N ALA A 122 9.68 39.26 1.21
CA ALA A 122 11.02 38.75 1.48
C ALA A 122 11.12 37.27 1.11
N GLU A 123 12.08 36.91 0.24
CA GLU A 123 12.33 35.53 -0.24
C GLU A 123 12.55 34.55 0.92
N GLU A 124 13.14 35.01 2.03
CA GLU A 124 13.45 34.21 3.21
C GLU A 124 12.24 33.86 4.09
N SER A 125 11.04 34.37 3.77
CA SER A 125 9.84 34.15 4.60
C SER A 125 8.94 33.03 4.04
N PRO A 126 8.88 31.83 4.66
CA PRO A 126 7.97 30.77 4.22
C PRO A 126 6.51 31.17 4.41
N ALA A 127 5.60 30.53 3.67
CA ALA A 127 4.16 30.78 3.80
C ALA A 127 3.76 30.40 5.22
N ARG A 128 3.36 31.39 6.02
CA ARG A 128 2.84 31.11 7.36
C ARG A 128 1.34 30.99 7.25
N THR A 129 0.81 29.88 7.74
CA THR A 129 -0.64 29.62 7.79
C THR A 129 -1.33 30.39 8.92
N CYS A 130 -0.61 31.14 9.76
CA CYS A 130 -1.17 31.87 10.90
C CYS A 130 -1.03 33.38 10.76
N ALA A 131 -2.13 34.11 10.92
CA ALA A 131 -2.15 35.58 10.95
C ALA A 131 -1.67 36.12 12.31
N LEU A 132 -1.06 37.31 12.30
CA LEU A 132 -0.76 38.06 13.53
C LEU A 132 -1.95 38.96 13.84
N GLY A 133 -2.64 38.70 14.95
CA GLY A 133 -3.71 39.59 15.44
C GLY A 133 -3.15 40.88 16.05
N GLU A 134 -4.03 41.85 16.28
CA GLU A 134 -3.73 43.18 16.85
C GLU A 134 -2.97 43.11 18.19
N ASN A 135 -3.16 42.02 18.95
CA ASN A 135 -2.53 41.77 20.24
C ASN A 135 -1.26 40.89 20.16
N GLN A 136 -0.63 40.76 19.00
CA GLN A 136 0.51 39.85 18.73
C GLN A 136 0.24 38.35 18.94
N PHE A 137 -1.00 37.95 19.26
CA PHE A 137 -1.40 36.53 19.29
C PHE A 137 -1.59 36.00 17.87
N ARG A 138 -1.06 34.80 17.59
CA ARG A 138 -1.20 34.13 16.30
C ARG A 138 -2.61 33.56 16.16
N GLN A 139 -3.39 34.08 15.23
CA GLN A 139 -4.62 33.43 14.74
C GLN A 139 -4.20 32.38 13.72
N CYS A 140 -3.89 31.19 14.22
CA CYS A 140 -3.76 30.00 13.38
C CYS A 140 -5.15 29.45 13.07
N PRO A 141 -5.33 28.73 11.95
CA PRO A 141 -6.52 27.98 11.69
C PRO A 141 -6.86 27.10 12.90
N ASP A 142 -8.10 27.24 13.36
CA ASP A 142 -8.55 26.53 14.55
C ASP A 142 -8.49 25.02 14.29
N VAL A 143 -7.69 24.33 15.09
CA VAL A 143 -7.54 22.87 15.04
C VAL A 143 -8.90 22.20 15.22
N PHE A 144 -9.83 22.82 15.95
CA PHE A 144 -11.19 22.29 16.13
C PHE A 144 -11.98 22.20 14.82
N TYR A 145 -11.77 23.13 13.87
CA TYR A 145 -12.41 23.02 12.55
C TYR A 145 -11.92 21.81 11.78
N PHE A 146 -10.60 21.62 11.68
CA PHE A 146 -10.03 20.48 10.94
C PHE A 146 -10.32 19.14 11.62
N VAL A 147 -10.22 19.08 12.96
CA VAL A 147 -10.57 17.88 13.72
C VAL A 147 -12.05 17.55 13.54
N SER A 148 -12.95 18.54 13.64
CA SER A 148 -14.37 18.29 13.39
C SER A 148 -14.63 17.89 11.95
N PHE A 149 -13.98 18.51 10.96
CA PHE A 149 -14.08 18.15 9.55
C PHE A 149 -13.60 16.73 9.28
N ILE A 150 -12.52 16.26 9.90
CA ILE A 150 -12.04 14.88 9.75
C ILE A 150 -13.01 13.90 10.41
N ILE A 151 -13.51 14.21 11.62
CA ILE A 151 -14.47 13.35 12.33
C ILE A 151 -15.80 13.28 11.55
N PHE A 152 -16.41 14.41 11.22
CA PHE A 152 -17.70 14.44 10.53
C PHE A 152 -17.60 14.15 9.04
N GLY A 153 -16.49 14.51 8.39
CA GLY A 153 -16.30 14.37 6.95
C GLY A 153 -15.61 13.08 6.52
N SER A 154 -14.72 12.48 7.32
CA SER A 154 -14.07 11.20 6.97
C SER A 154 -14.68 10.02 7.72
N PHE A 155 -14.85 10.10 9.04
CA PHE A 155 -15.35 8.96 9.82
C PHE A 155 -16.82 8.65 9.54
N VAL A 156 -17.70 9.67 9.53
CA VAL A 156 -19.12 9.47 9.15
C VAL A 156 -19.23 8.97 7.71
N MET A 157 -18.41 9.52 6.80
CA MET A 157 -18.41 9.13 5.40
C MET A 157 -18.00 7.69 5.19
N LEU A 158 -16.87 7.28 5.75
CA LEU A 158 -16.38 5.91 5.64
C LEU A 158 -17.44 4.95 6.19
N ASN A 159 -18.02 5.25 7.35
CA ASN A 159 -19.02 4.38 7.97
C ASN A 159 -20.33 4.31 7.17
N LEU A 160 -20.86 5.44 6.68
CA LEU A 160 -22.09 5.46 5.88
C LEU A 160 -21.89 4.74 4.54
N THR A 161 -20.75 4.98 3.89
CA THR A 161 -20.40 4.34 2.62
C THR A 161 -20.21 2.84 2.81
N LEU A 162 -19.49 2.41 3.87
CA LEU A 162 -19.35 1.00 4.20
C LEU A 162 -20.69 0.35 4.56
N ALA A 163 -21.58 1.05 5.26
CA ALA A 163 -22.90 0.52 5.59
C ALA A 163 -23.74 0.25 4.33
N VAL A 164 -23.82 1.21 3.41
CA VAL A 164 -24.57 1.06 2.15
C VAL A 164 -23.96 -0.03 1.27
N ILE A 165 -22.63 -0.09 1.17
CA ILE A 165 -21.95 -1.16 0.44
C ILE A 165 -22.22 -2.51 1.11
N TRP A 166 -22.13 -2.59 2.44
CA TRP A 166 -22.36 -3.82 3.19
C TRP A 166 -23.78 -4.35 2.99
N GLU A 167 -24.80 -3.50 3.04
CA GLU A 167 -26.19 -3.90 2.82
C GLU A 167 -26.38 -4.53 1.43
N ASN A 168 -25.96 -3.83 0.37
CA ASN A 168 -26.04 -4.35 -1.00
C ASN A 168 -25.25 -5.64 -1.22
N PHE A 169 -24.02 -5.72 -0.71
CA PHE A 169 -23.20 -6.92 -0.87
C PHE A 169 -23.73 -8.08 -0.01
N SER A 170 -24.31 -7.81 1.15
CA SER A 170 -24.86 -8.83 2.03
C SER A 170 -26.05 -9.54 1.38
N GLU A 171 -26.96 -8.80 0.76
CA GLU A 171 -28.12 -9.36 0.06
C GLU A 171 -27.68 -10.21 -1.14
N ALA A 172 -26.79 -9.68 -1.98
CA ALA A 172 -26.22 -10.43 -3.10
C ALA A 172 -25.49 -11.70 -2.64
N SER A 173 -24.72 -11.62 -1.56
CA SER A 173 -23.99 -12.77 -1.00
C SER A 173 -24.91 -13.86 -0.45
N PHE A 174 -26.06 -13.49 0.12
CA PHE A 174 -27.02 -14.43 0.66
C PHE A 174 -27.64 -15.29 -0.46
N ILE A 175 -28.03 -14.66 -1.57
CA ILE A 175 -28.59 -15.34 -2.74
C ILE A 175 -27.57 -16.34 -3.30
N GLU A 176 -26.32 -15.91 -3.49
CA GLU A 176 -25.26 -16.79 -3.99
C GLU A 176 -24.93 -17.95 -3.04
N ALA A 177 -24.95 -17.69 -1.73
CA ALA A 177 -24.67 -18.70 -0.72
C ALA A 177 -25.75 -19.80 -0.75
N GLU A 178 -27.01 -19.43 -0.95
CA GLU A 178 -28.12 -20.38 -1.02
C GLU A 178 -28.04 -21.24 -2.29
N GLU A 179 -27.76 -20.65 -3.45
CA GLU A 179 -27.51 -21.40 -4.70
C GLU A 179 -26.33 -22.38 -4.54
N ARG A 180 -25.22 -21.95 -3.91
CA ARG A 180 -24.06 -22.82 -3.67
C ARG A 180 -24.36 -23.95 -2.68
N LYS A 181 -25.18 -23.71 -1.65
CA LYS A 181 -25.62 -24.77 -0.71
C LYS A 181 -26.44 -25.82 -1.45
N GLN A 182 -27.38 -25.41 -2.29
CA GLN A 182 -28.20 -26.34 -3.08
C GLN A 182 -27.34 -27.21 -4.01
N LEU A 183 -26.39 -26.59 -4.74
CA LEU A 183 -25.48 -27.32 -5.62
C LEU A 183 -24.56 -28.28 -4.85
N LYS A 184 -24.06 -27.86 -3.67
CA LYS A 184 -23.25 -28.72 -2.80
C LYS A 184 -24.05 -29.92 -2.32
N ASN A 185 -25.26 -29.71 -1.81
CA ASN A 185 -26.14 -30.77 -1.33
C ASN A 185 -26.45 -31.79 -2.44
N ALA A 186 -26.73 -31.32 -3.66
CA ALA A 186 -26.93 -32.18 -4.82
C ALA A 186 -25.68 -33.02 -5.16
N LYS A 187 -24.48 -32.42 -5.14
CA LYS A 187 -23.21 -33.12 -5.39
C LYS A 187 -22.85 -34.11 -4.29
N THR A 188 -23.04 -33.76 -3.01
CA THR A 188 -22.79 -34.68 -1.90
C THR A 188 -23.71 -35.89 -1.95
N ASN A 189 -24.99 -35.69 -2.28
CA ASN A 189 -25.93 -36.80 -2.43
C ASN A 189 -25.54 -37.72 -3.60
N ALA A 190 -25.12 -37.15 -4.74
CA ALA A 190 -24.62 -37.93 -5.89
C ALA A 190 -23.30 -38.67 -5.61
N LEU A 191 -22.41 -38.08 -4.81
CA LEU A 191 -21.13 -38.70 -4.44
C LEU A 191 -21.32 -39.80 -3.38
N ALA A 192 -22.22 -39.61 -2.42
CA ALA A 192 -22.57 -40.62 -1.41
C ALA A 192 -23.09 -41.90 -2.06
N LEU A 193 -23.91 -41.76 -3.12
CA LEU A 193 -24.38 -42.88 -3.94
C LEU A 193 -23.23 -43.66 -4.64
N ARG A 194 -22.12 -42.99 -4.97
CA ARG A 194 -20.94 -43.62 -5.61
C ARG A 194 -19.94 -44.19 -4.60
N GLY A 195 -19.76 -43.54 -3.46
CA GLY A 195 -18.80 -43.93 -2.42
C GLY A 195 -19.17 -45.22 -1.68
N ALA A 196 -20.47 -45.51 -1.57
CA ALA A 196 -20.96 -46.76 -0.96
C ALA A 196 -20.44 -48.03 -1.67
N SER A 197 -20.09 -47.94 -2.96
CA SER A 197 -19.57 -49.08 -3.74
C SER A 197 -18.04 -49.28 -3.66
N ALA A 198 -17.27 -48.33 -3.09
CA ALA A 198 -15.80 -48.34 -3.12
C ALA A 198 -15.14 -48.64 -1.75
N ALA A 199 -15.92 -48.85 -0.70
CA ALA A 199 -15.43 -48.93 0.68
C ALA A 199 -14.81 -50.29 1.10
N ASN A 200 -14.66 -51.25 0.19
CA ASN A 200 -14.32 -52.64 0.55
C ASN A 200 -12.87 -53.08 0.21
N GLU A 201 -11.92 -52.15 0.08
CA GLU A 201 -10.53 -52.48 -0.25
C GLU A 201 -9.53 -51.88 0.74
N GLN A 202 -9.30 -52.60 1.86
CA GLN A 202 -8.20 -52.31 2.79
C GLN A 202 -7.00 -53.21 2.51
N ALA A 203 -5.93 -52.61 2.01
CA ALA A 203 -4.65 -53.27 1.76
C ALA A 203 -3.90 -53.61 3.08
N PRO A 204 -3.18 -54.75 3.14
CA PRO A 204 -2.49 -55.21 4.34
C PRO A 204 -1.29 -54.31 4.69
N THR A 205 -1.10 -54.03 5.99
CA THR A 205 0.01 -53.20 6.50
C THR A 205 1.14 -54.06 7.04
N SER A 206 2.40 -53.71 6.73
CA SER A 206 3.61 -54.40 7.18
C SER A 206 3.99 -54.03 8.63
N ARG A 207 4.71 -54.92 9.34
CA ARG A 207 5.11 -54.72 10.76
C ARG A 207 5.99 -53.48 10.99
N LEU A 208 6.92 -53.18 10.08
CA LEU A 208 7.76 -51.97 10.15
C LEU A 208 6.91 -50.69 10.06
N ARG A 209 5.89 -50.68 9.20
CA ARG A 209 4.97 -49.55 9.05
C ARG A 209 4.13 -49.34 10.30
N GLN A 210 3.71 -50.42 10.98
CA GLN A 210 3.00 -50.32 12.26
C GLN A 210 3.89 -49.71 13.36
N PHE A 211 5.16 -50.12 13.44
CA PHE A 211 6.10 -49.57 14.43
C PHE A 211 6.34 -48.07 14.23
N PHE A 212 6.70 -47.64 13.01
CA PHE A 212 6.88 -46.22 12.71
C PHE A 212 5.57 -45.43 12.82
N GLY A 213 4.43 -46.05 12.50
CA GLY A 213 3.11 -45.45 12.71
C GLY A 213 2.82 -45.11 14.16
N ILE A 214 3.17 -45.99 15.10
CA ILE A 214 3.00 -45.74 16.55
C ILE A 214 3.85 -44.53 16.99
N ILE A 215 5.09 -44.44 16.51
CA ILE A 215 5.99 -43.32 16.84
C ILE A 215 5.44 -41.99 16.29
N VAL A 216 5.00 -41.96 15.03
CA VAL A 216 4.51 -40.73 14.37
C VAL A 216 3.23 -40.20 15.03
N HIS A 217 2.37 -41.08 15.56
CA HIS A 217 1.14 -40.68 16.25
C HIS A 217 1.36 -40.30 17.71
N HIS A 218 2.55 -40.52 18.28
CA HIS A 218 2.81 -40.20 19.67
C HIS A 218 2.85 -38.68 19.90
N TRP A 219 2.30 -38.21 21.02
CA TRP A 219 2.20 -36.78 21.33
C TRP A 219 3.58 -36.10 21.41
N THR A 220 4.61 -36.82 21.85
CA THR A 220 5.99 -36.31 21.93
C THR A 220 6.54 -35.98 20.54
N PHE A 221 6.23 -36.76 19.51
CA PHE A 221 6.67 -36.49 18.16
C PHE A 221 6.12 -35.14 17.66
N HIS A 222 4.84 -34.88 17.94
CA HIS A 222 4.21 -33.60 17.63
C HIS A 222 4.81 -32.42 18.43
N ALA A 223 5.12 -32.64 19.71
CA ALA A 223 5.76 -31.63 20.56
C ALA A 223 7.20 -31.32 20.09
N THR A 224 8.02 -32.35 19.84
CA THR A 224 9.41 -32.23 19.35
C THR A 224 9.47 -31.50 18.01
N ARG A 225 8.62 -31.86 17.04
CA ARG A 225 8.52 -31.13 15.77
C ARG A 225 8.26 -29.64 15.99
N THR A 226 7.29 -29.32 16.85
CA THR A 226 6.91 -27.93 17.11
C THR A 226 8.04 -27.16 17.79
N ALA A 227 8.75 -27.80 18.74
CA ALA A 227 9.92 -27.24 19.38
C ALA A 227 11.07 -26.98 18.38
N LEU A 228 11.32 -27.89 17.43
CA LEU A 228 12.33 -27.69 16.38
C LEU A 228 12.00 -26.51 15.46
N ILE A 229 10.73 -26.35 15.09
CA ILE A 229 10.28 -25.18 14.30
C ILE A 229 10.48 -23.89 15.09
N LEU A 230 10.07 -23.85 16.36
CA LEU A 230 10.23 -22.67 17.21
C LEU A 230 11.71 -22.32 17.43
N LEU A 231 12.56 -23.32 17.66
CA LEU A 231 14.01 -23.14 17.76
C LEU A 231 14.57 -22.54 16.46
N ASN A 232 14.19 -23.08 15.31
CA ASN A 232 14.57 -22.53 14.01
C ASN A 232 14.14 -21.06 13.83
N THR A 233 12.93 -20.71 14.26
CA THR A 233 12.44 -19.32 14.25
C THR A 233 13.30 -18.40 15.11
N ILE A 234 13.64 -18.84 16.32
CA ILE A 234 14.46 -18.06 17.25
C ILE A 234 15.85 -17.84 16.65
N ILE A 235 16.48 -18.89 16.11
CA ILE A 235 17.81 -18.80 15.50
C ILE A 235 17.80 -17.85 14.30
N LEU A 236 16.78 -17.88 13.45
CA LEU A 236 16.63 -16.94 12.32
C LEU A 236 16.42 -15.49 12.79
N SER A 237 15.79 -15.27 13.94
CA SER A 237 15.59 -13.91 14.49
C SER A 237 16.86 -13.29 15.10
N LEU A 238 17.91 -14.07 15.33
CA LEU A 238 19.20 -13.59 15.86
C LEU A 238 20.12 -13.02 14.76
N ASP A 239 19.72 -13.12 13.49
CA ASP A 239 20.47 -12.57 12.35
C ASP A 239 20.41 -11.03 12.37
N GLN A 240 21.57 -10.39 12.54
CA GLN A 240 21.70 -8.94 12.69
C GLN A 240 22.89 -8.42 11.87
N TYR A 241 22.80 -7.19 11.37
CA TYR A 241 23.89 -6.53 10.67
C TYR A 241 24.50 -5.42 11.54
N PRO A 242 25.82 -5.41 11.80
CA PRO A 242 26.83 -6.40 11.42
C PRO A 242 26.81 -7.65 12.34
N ILE A 243 27.05 -8.83 11.77
CA ILE A 243 27.10 -10.10 12.53
C ILE A 243 28.52 -10.36 13.03
N ASP A 244 28.65 -10.76 14.30
CA ASP A 244 29.92 -11.24 14.84
C ASP A 244 30.30 -12.60 14.23
N GLN A 245 31.59 -12.84 14.01
CA GLN A 245 32.06 -14.04 13.31
C GLN A 245 31.81 -15.32 14.10
N GLN A 246 31.89 -15.29 15.43
CA GLN A 246 31.58 -16.45 16.28
C GLN A 246 30.08 -16.77 16.28
N LEU A 247 29.24 -15.72 16.26
CA LEU A 247 27.79 -15.87 16.17
C LEU A 247 27.40 -16.46 14.81
N ASN A 248 27.98 -15.97 13.72
CA ASN A 248 27.74 -16.50 12.37
C ASN A 248 28.08 -18.00 12.28
N ASP A 249 29.24 -18.41 12.76
CA ASP A 249 29.67 -19.82 12.76
C ASP A 249 28.74 -20.71 13.60
N THR A 250 28.25 -20.18 14.73
CA THR A 250 27.34 -20.93 15.63
C THR A 250 25.96 -21.07 15.01
N VAL A 251 25.41 -19.98 14.45
CA VAL A 251 24.11 -19.96 13.76
C VAL A 251 24.15 -20.88 12.54
N GLU A 252 25.25 -20.92 11.80
CA GLU A 252 25.41 -21.79 10.64
C GLU A 252 25.41 -23.28 11.02
N LYS A 253 26.15 -23.65 12.07
CA LYS A 253 26.16 -25.04 12.61
C LYS A 253 24.78 -25.47 13.08
N ILE A 254 24.07 -24.61 13.82
CA ILE A 254 22.73 -24.92 14.33
C ILE A 254 21.74 -25.08 13.17
N ASN A 255 21.76 -24.20 12.17
CA ASN A 255 20.88 -24.28 11.00
C ASN A 255 21.11 -25.56 10.17
N PHE A 256 22.37 -25.98 10.03
CA PHE A 256 22.69 -27.27 9.39
C PHE A 256 22.11 -28.45 10.19
N GLY A 257 22.27 -28.45 11.52
CA GLY A 257 21.69 -29.46 12.41
C GLY A 257 20.16 -29.52 12.32
N LEU A 258 19.49 -28.36 12.27
CA LEU A 258 18.03 -28.26 12.12
C LEU A 258 17.55 -28.80 10.77
N THR A 259 18.29 -28.54 9.68
CA THR A 259 17.97 -29.07 8.34
C THR A 259 18.03 -30.59 8.31
N ILE A 260 19.03 -31.19 8.96
CA ILE A 260 19.12 -32.64 9.13
C ILE A 260 17.93 -33.15 9.95
N ALA A 261 17.60 -32.50 11.06
CA ALA A 261 16.47 -32.90 11.90
C ALA A 261 15.13 -32.88 11.14
N PHE A 262 14.85 -31.85 10.34
CA PHE A 262 13.65 -31.79 9.49
C PHE A 262 13.63 -32.85 8.38
N THR A 263 14.80 -33.19 7.85
CA THR A 263 14.93 -34.28 6.87
C THR A 263 14.55 -35.62 7.50
N PHE A 264 15.10 -35.93 8.66
CA PHE A 264 14.75 -37.13 9.41
C PHE A 264 13.26 -37.18 9.79
N GLU A 265 12.69 -36.06 10.25
CA GLU A 265 11.26 -35.97 10.56
C GLU A 265 10.39 -36.38 9.36
N THR A 266 10.71 -35.88 8.17
CA THR A 266 9.96 -36.16 6.94
C THR A 266 10.10 -37.62 6.51
N LEU A 267 11.32 -38.18 6.60
CA LEU A 267 11.57 -39.59 6.29
C LEU A 267 10.80 -40.54 7.22
N LEU A 268 10.76 -40.24 8.53
CA LEU A 268 9.99 -41.01 9.51
C LEU A 268 8.49 -40.99 9.19
N LYS A 269 7.94 -39.85 8.76
CA LYS A 269 6.54 -39.76 8.33
C LYS A 269 6.26 -40.60 7.09
N ILE A 270 7.13 -40.57 6.08
CA ILE A 270 6.97 -41.38 4.86
C ILE A 270 6.97 -42.87 5.20
N ALA A 271 7.87 -43.30 6.10
CA ALA A 271 7.97 -44.69 6.54
C ALA A 271 6.76 -45.15 7.39
N GLY A 272 6.23 -44.30 8.26
CA GLY A 272 5.10 -44.64 9.15
C GLY A 272 3.72 -44.60 8.47
N LEU A 273 3.43 -43.55 7.70
CA LEU A 273 2.12 -43.37 7.05
C LEU A 273 2.00 -44.22 5.78
N GLY A 274 3.13 -44.49 5.11
CA GLY A 274 3.21 -45.14 3.80
C GLY A 274 2.99 -44.16 2.65
N TRP A 275 3.63 -44.42 1.50
CA TRP A 275 3.73 -43.49 0.36
C TRP A 275 2.38 -42.93 -0.13
N LYS A 276 1.37 -43.80 -0.32
CA LYS A 276 0.05 -43.39 -0.84
C LYS A 276 -0.71 -42.47 0.13
N LEU A 277 -0.75 -42.82 1.41
CA LEU A 277 -1.46 -42.04 2.43
C LEU A 277 -0.72 -40.73 2.73
N TRP A 278 0.61 -40.77 2.68
CA TRP A 278 1.46 -39.60 2.87
C TRP A 278 1.24 -38.52 1.79
N LEU A 279 1.18 -38.92 0.50
CA LEU A 279 0.93 -38.01 -0.63
C LEU A 279 -0.47 -37.39 -0.64
N GLN A 280 -1.45 -38.02 0.04
CA GLN A 280 -2.83 -37.54 0.05
C GLN A 280 -3.01 -36.30 0.94
N ASP A 281 -2.15 -36.11 1.95
CA ASP A 281 -2.19 -34.96 2.85
C ASP A 281 -1.35 -33.79 2.29
N ARG A 282 -2.02 -32.69 1.95
CA ARG A 282 -1.41 -31.46 1.39
C ARG A 282 -0.35 -30.87 2.33
N TYR A 283 -0.51 -31.02 3.64
CA TYR A 283 0.45 -30.47 4.61
C TYR A 283 1.73 -31.30 4.68
N ASN A 284 1.65 -32.61 4.45
CA ASN A 284 2.83 -33.47 4.35
C ASN A 284 3.63 -33.18 3.08
N LEU A 285 2.94 -32.91 1.97
CA LEU A 285 3.58 -32.49 0.72
C LEU A 285 4.29 -31.14 0.87
N PHE A 286 3.66 -30.16 1.52
CA PHE A 286 4.29 -28.87 1.82
C PHE A 286 5.54 -29.01 2.69
N ASP A 287 5.47 -29.85 3.73
CA ASP A 287 6.59 -30.14 4.63
C ASP A 287 7.80 -30.71 3.87
N ALA A 288 7.56 -31.68 2.97
CA ALA A 288 8.61 -32.21 2.09
C ALA A 288 9.16 -31.17 1.11
N LEU A 289 8.31 -30.31 0.53
CA LEU A 289 8.78 -29.25 -0.34
C LEU A 289 9.75 -28.31 0.39
N VAL A 290 9.44 -27.92 1.63
CA VAL A 290 10.35 -27.10 2.44
C VAL A 290 11.67 -27.83 2.71
N VAL A 291 11.63 -29.13 3.06
CA VAL A 291 12.86 -29.92 3.27
C VAL A 291 13.70 -30.01 2.00
N ILE A 292 13.08 -30.25 0.85
CA ILE A 292 13.79 -30.31 -0.45
C ILE A 292 14.47 -28.97 -0.73
N LEU A 293 13.77 -27.85 -0.54
CA LEU A 293 14.34 -26.52 -0.74
C LEU A 293 15.52 -26.25 0.22
N SER A 294 15.42 -26.67 1.48
CA SER A 294 16.54 -26.60 2.44
C SER A 294 17.71 -27.50 2.07
N MET A 295 17.48 -28.69 1.51
CA MET A 295 18.54 -29.56 1.01
C MET A 295 19.25 -28.95 -0.21
N VAL A 296 18.49 -28.35 -1.14
CA VAL A 296 19.05 -27.64 -2.29
C VAL A 296 19.90 -26.46 -1.84
N GLU A 297 19.46 -25.70 -0.85
CA GLU A 297 20.25 -24.61 -0.25
C GLU A 297 21.59 -25.13 0.31
N VAL A 298 21.57 -26.16 1.14
CA VAL A 298 22.79 -26.75 1.71
C VAL A 298 23.71 -27.33 0.63
N GLY A 299 23.15 -27.86 -0.47
CA GLY A 299 23.93 -28.35 -1.61
C GLY A 299 24.59 -27.25 -2.45
N LEU A 300 23.92 -26.10 -2.63
CA LEU A 300 24.41 -24.98 -3.45
C LEU A 300 25.31 -24.02 -2.66
N SER A 301 25.01 -23.81 -1.38
CA SER A 301 25.79 -23.02 -0.43
C SER A 301 26.13 -23.89 0.79
N PRO A 302 27.09 -24.82 0.65
CA PRO A 302 27.51 -25.64 1.77
C PRO A 302 28.13 -24.78 2.86
N PRO A 303 27.91 -25.13 4.14
CA PRO A 303 28.50 -24.42 5.26
C PRO A 303 30.02 -24.32 5.17
N ASP A 304 30.60 -23.26 5.72
CA ASP A 304 32.05 -23.01 5.60
C ASP A 304 32.90 -24.13 6.27
N PHE A 305 32.32 -24.88 7.21
CA PHE A 305 32.96 -26.06 7.81
C PHE A 305 32.93 -27.33 6.92
N ILE A 306 32.08 -27.38 5.88
CA ILE A 306 32.00 -28.49 4.90
C ILE A 306 32.76 -28.13 3.61
N ARG A 307 32.99 -26.84 3.34
CA ARG A 307 33.76 -26.41 2.17
C ARG A 307 35.19 -26.92 2.25
N ASP A 308 35.45 -27.94 1.45
CA ASP A 308 36.80 -28.45 1.26
C ASP A 308 37.68 -27.32 0.71
N ARG A 309 38.80 -27.04 1.38
CA ARG A 309 39.64 -25.84 1.20
C ARG A 309 40.22 -25.70 -0.23
N GLY A 310 40.04 -26.70 -1.09
CA GLY A 310 40.68 -26.86 -2.39
C GLY A 310 39.87 -26.49 -3.63
N ASN A 311 38.54 -26.40 -3.59
CA ASN A 311 37.73 -26.10 -4.79
C ASN A 311 37.08 -24.70 -4.73
N THR A 312 37.80 -23.73 -5.28
CA THR A 312 37.43 -22.31 -5.37
C THR A 312 36.46 -22.03 -6.54
N SER A 313 35.37 -22.79 -6.68
CA SER A 313 34.24 -22.25 -7.43
C SER A 313 33.52 -21.26 -6.52
N LYS A 314 33.69 -19.96 -6.77
CA LYS A 314 32.81 -18.91 -6.26
C LYS A 314 31.41 -19.14 -6.84
N THR A 315 30.68 -20.13 -6.34
CA THR A 315 29.24 -20.21 -6.54
C THR A 315 28.68 -18.96 -5.90
N ALA A 316 28.09 -18.07 -6.70
CA ALA A 316 27.47 -16.87 -6.19
C ALA A 316 26.44 -17.27 -5.14
N SER A 317 26.74 -17.02 -3.87
CA SER A 317 25.81 -17.23 -2.77
C SER A 317 24.62 -16.30 -3.02
N PHE A 318 23.55 -16.84 -3.61
CA PHE A 318 22.32 -16.09 -3.79
C PHE A 318 21.79 -15.76 -2.40
N SER A 319 21.87 -14.49 -2.01
CA SER A 319 21.42 -14.03 -0.68
C SER A 319 19.98 -14.45 -0.37
N GLY A 320 19.15 -14.62 -1.41
CA GLY A 320 17.77 -15.12 -1.30
C GLY A 320 17.62 -16.61 -0.97
N LEU A 321 18.63 -17.46 -1.19
CA LEU A 321 18.55 -18.89 -0.84
C LEU A 321 18.52 -19.07 0.68
N ARG A 322 19.17 -18.19 1.46
CA ARG A 322 19.08 -18.19 2.93
C ARG A 322 17.67 -17.82 3.41
N SER A 323 16.96 -16.99 2.66
CA SER A 323 15.57 -16.61 2.95
C SER A 323 14.60 -17.79 2.79
N VAL A 324 14.98 -18.86 2.08
CA VAL A 324 14.16 -20.07 1.95
C VAL A 324 13.90 -20.72 3.31
N ARG A 325 14.82 -20.59 4.27
CA ARG A 325 14.63 -21.09 5.65
C ARG A 325 13.42 -20.48 6.35
N LEU A 326 12.98 -19.28 5.94
CA LEU A 326 11.75 -18.66 6.45
C LEU A 326 10.51 -19.46 6.07
N PHE A 327 10.54 -20.26 4.99
CA PHE A 327 9.42 -21.14 4.66
C PHE A 327 9.16 -22.20 5.75
N ALA A 328 10.16 -22.57 6.55
CA ALA A 328 9.99 -23.47 7.68
C ALA A 328 9.06 -22.88 8.76
N LEU A 329 8.96 -21.55 8.88
CA LEU A 329 8.03 -20.88 9.80
C LEU A 329 6.58 -21.23 9.46
N PHE A 330 6.26 -21.37 8.18
CA PHE A 330 4.91 -21.74 7.73
C PHE A 330 4.54 -23.17 8.11
N LYS A 331 5.49 -24.05 8.47
CA LYS A 331 5.18 -25.36 9.04
C LYS A 331 4.41 -25.23 10.36
N LEU A 332 4.60 -24.14 11.11
CA LEU A 332 3.85 -23.84 12.33
C LEU A 332 2.35 -23.65 12.05
N ALA A 333 1.97 -23.23 10.84
CA ALA A 333 0.55 -23.13 10.47
C ALA A 333 -0.19 -24.47 10.64
N ARG A 334 0.52 -25.61 10.56
CA ARG A 334 -0.07 -26.92 10.80
C ARG A 334 -0.42 -27.19 12.27
N SER A 335 0.27 -26.59 13.24
CA SER A 335 -0.03 -26.87 14.66
C SER A 335 -1.24 -26.08 15.18
N TRP A 336 -1.69 -25.04 14.46
CA TRP A 336 -2.74 -24.11 14.91
C TRP A 336 -3.97 -24.21 14.00
N PRO A 337 -5.00 -25.01 14.36
CA PRO A 337 -6.19 -25.20 13.52
C PRO A 337 -6.92 -23.90 13.17
N SER A 338 -6.91 -22.92 14.07
CA SER A 338 -7.48 -21.59 13.83
C SER A 338 -6.76 -20.86 12.68
N LEU A 339 -5.43 -20.92 12.65
CA LEU A 339 -4.62 -20.33 11.58
C LEU A 339 -4.82 -21.06 10.24
N GLN A 340 -4.99 -22.38 10.27
CA GLN A 340 -5.32 -23.15 9.06
C GLN A 340 -6.64 -22.71 8.45
N LYS A 341 -7.69 -22.56 9.28
CA LYS A 341 -8.99 -22.09 8.81
C LYS A 341 -8.86 -20.69 8.21
N LEU A 342 -8.15 -19.80 8.89
CA LEU A 342 -7.92 -18.44 8.42
C LEU A 342 -7.19 -18.41 7.06
N LEU A 343 -6.06 -19.13 6.95
CA LEU A 343 -5.26 -19.19 5.73
C LEU A 343 -5.99 -19.89 4.58
N ALA A 344 -6.73 -20.97 4.87
CA ALA A 344 -7.57 -21.64 3.88
C ALA A 344 -8.69 -20.72 3.37
N THR A 345 -9.34 -19.97 4.26
CA THR A 345 -10.34 -18.97 3.88
C THR A 345 -9.70 -17.87 3.03
N MET A 346 -8.55 -17.31 3.43
CA MET A 346 -7.84 -16.30 2.65
C MET A 346 -7.44 -16.79 1.25
N LEU A 347 -6.90 -18.01 1.14
CA LEU A 347 -6.53 -18.57 -0.17
C LEU A 347 -7.77 -18.87 -1.01
N SER A 348 -8.89 -19.26 -0.39
CA SER A 348 -10.14 -19.47 -1.11
C SER A 348 -10.73 -18.16 -1.64
N THR A 349 -10.61 -17.06 -0.90
CA THR A 349 -11.06 -15.73 -1.36
C THR A 349 -10.12 -15.12 -2.40
N LEU A 350 -8.83 -15.47 -2.40
CA LEU A 350 -7.88 -14.98 -3.40
C LEU A 350 -8.29 -15.36 -4.84
N GLY A 351 -8.89 -16.54 -5.03
CA GLY A 351 -9.45 -16.96 -6.31
C GLY A 351 -10.64 -16.11 -6.76
N GLU A 352 -11.45 -15.63 -5.82
CA GLU A 352 -12.58 -14.73 -6.08
C GLU A 352 -12.10 -13.30 -6.38
N VAL A 353 -11.08 -12.82 -5.65
CA VAL A 353 -10.41 -11.52 -5.87
C VAL A 353 -9.64 -11.49 -7.19
N GLY A 354 -9.14 -12.63 -7.68
CA GLY A 354 -8.37 -12.72 -8.92
C GLY A 354 -9.11 -12.15 -10.15
N ASN A 355 -10.43 -12.32 -10.22
CA ASN A 355 -11.24 -11.75 -11.31
C ASN A 355 -11.25 -10.22 -11.28
N PHE A 356 -11.34 -9.62 -10.09
CA PHE A 356 -11.24 -8.18 -9.91
C PHE A 356 -9.82 -7.67 -10.18
N SER A 357 -8.80 -8.44 -9.80
CA SER A 357 -7.40 -8.11 -10.05
C SER A 357 -7.10 -7.88 -11.53
N VAL A 358 -7.73 -8.63 -12.44
CA VAL A 358 -7.55 -8.43 -13.89
C VAL A 358 -8.09 -7.07 -14.35
N LEU A 359 -9.32 -6.71 -13.94
CA LEU A 359 -9.90 -5.41 -14.26
C LEU A 359 -9.07 -4.26 -13.66
N PHE A 360 -8.62 -4.45 -12.42
CA PHE A 360 -7.76 -3.50 -11.71
C PHE A 360 -6.41 -3.31 -12.42
N MET A 361 -5.78 -4.40 -12.88
CA MET A 361 -4.54 -4.34 -13.67
C MET A 361 -4.75 -3.68 -15.02
N LEU A 362 -5.87 -3.93 -15.69
CA LEU A 362 -6.24 -3.24 -16.93
C LEU A 362 -6.37 -1.72 -16.71
N PHE A 363 -7.05 -1.32 -15.63
CA PHE A 363 -7.16 0.10 -15.27
C PHE A 363 -5.78 0.72 -15.02
N ILE A 364 -4.93 0.09 -14.20
CA ILE A 364 -3.56 0.57 -13.96
C ILE A 364 -2.79 0.68 -15.27
N TYR A 365 -2.92 -0.30 -16.16
CA TYR A 365 -2.26 -0.30 -17.46
C TYR A 365 -2.71 0.90 -18.33
N ILE A 366 -4.02 1.15 -18.43
CA ILE A 366 -4.57 2.30 -19.19
C ILE A 366 -4.02 3.63 -18.63
N TYR A 367 -4.09 3.82 -17.31
CA TYR A 367 -3.60 5.06 -16.69
C TYR A 367 -2.08 5.20 -16.77
N ALA A 368 -1.34 4.10 -16.75
CA ALA A 368 0.10 4.14 -16.93
C ALA A 368 0.47 4.50 -18.38
N LEU A 369 -0.28 4.05 -19.38
CA LEU A 369 -0.12 4.51 -20.77
C LEU A 369 -0.44 6.00 -20.93
N ILE A 370 -1.56 6.45 -20.36
CA ILE A 370 -1.93 7.88 -20.35
C ILE A 370 -0.81 8.69 -19.69
N GLY A 371 -0.34 8.27 -18.52
CA GLY A 371 0.74 8.94 -17.78
C GLY A 371 2.06 9.00 -18.54
N MET A 372 2.42 7.95 -19.29
CA MET A 372 3.59 8.02 -20.18
C MET A 372 3.38 9.04 -21.31
N GLN A 373 2.20 9.06 -21.94
CA GLN A 373 1.95 10.01 -23.03
C GLN A 373 1.94 11.47 -22.56
N THR A 374 1.46 11.73 -21.35
CA THR A 374 1.33 13.08 -20.82
C THR A 374 2.56 13.56 -20.06
N PHE A 375 3.24 12.68 -19.30
CA PHE A 375 4.26 13.07 -18.32
C PHE A 375 5.64 12.43 -18.56
N ALA A 376 5.83 11.66 -19.64
CA ALA A 376 7.15 11.08 -19.93
C ALA A 376 8.19 12.20 -20.08
N SER A 377 9.33 12.03 -19.41
CA SER A 377 10.47 12.94 -19.36
C SER A 377 10.18 14.35 -18.84
N GLN A 378 9.00 14.62 -18.27
CA GLN A 378 8.65 15.92 -17.69
C GLN A 378 9.06 16.05 -16.22
N LEU A 379 9.17 14.94 -15.49
CA LEU A 379 9.50 14.92 -14.06
C LEU A 379 11.02 14.93 -13.85
N ARG A 380 11.66 16.03 -14.27
CA ARG A 380 13.11 16.25 -14.16
C ARG A 380 13.34 17.53 -13.36
N PHE A 381 14.17 17.47 -12.34
CA PHE A 381 14.44 18.60 -11.46
C PHE A 381 15.94 18.90 -11.37
N ASP A 382 16.30 20.17 -11.25
CA ASP A 382 17.68 20.56 -10.94
C ASP A 382 18.01 20.30 -9.46
N GLU A 383 19.24 20.63 -9.06
CA GLU A 383 19.71 20.52 -7.66
C GLU A 383 18.90 21.38 -6.68
N HIS A 384 18.21 22.42 -7.16
CA HIS A 384 17.39 23.33 -6.38
C HIS A 384 15.89 22.98 -6.38
N GLY A 385 15.49 21.92 -7.08
CA GLY A 385 14.11 21.43 -7.15
C GLY A 385 13.23 22.10 -8.21
N PHE A 386 13.81 22.89 -9.12
CA PHE A 386 13.07 23.49 -10.23
C PHE A 386 12.94 22.53 -11.42
N PRO A 387 11.82 22.56 -12.16
CA PRO A 387 11.63 21.72 -13.32
C PRO A 387 12.61 22.08 -14.43
N VAL A 388 13.24 21.06 -15.01
CA VAL A 388 14.30 21.20 -16.01
C VAL A 388 13.85 20.66 -17.36
N ASP A 389 14.20 21.38 -18.42
CA ASP A 389 13.94 20.96 -19.79
C ASP A 389 14.61 19.63 -20.16
N ARG A 390 13.99 18.92 -21.09
CA ARG A 390 14.39 17.56 -21.51
C ARG A 390 15.83 17.47 -22.03
N ASN A 391 16.41 18.58 -22.49
CA ASN A 391 17.73 18.62 -23.13
C ASN A 391 18.90 18.80 -22.13
N GLN A 392 18.63 19.11 -20.87
CA GLN A 392 19.69 19.24 -19.86
C GLN A 392 20.06 17.88 -19.24
N ALA A 393 21.37 17.63 -19.19
CA ALA A 393 21.94 16.35 -18.75
C ALA A 393 21.96 16.18 -17.22
N ALA A 394 22.08 17.28 -16.47
CA ALA A 394 22.08 17.27 -15.00
C ALA A 394 20.66 17.48 -14.47
N ALA A 395 19.89 16.39 -14.38
CA ALA A 395 18.58 16.41 -13.73
C ALA A 395 18.42 15.23 -12.78
N TYR A 396 17.96 15.51 -11.56
CA TYR A 396 17.44 14.52 -10.64
C TYR A 396 16.09 14.01 -11.14
N ILE A 397 15.94 12.69 -11.23
CA ILE A 397 14.71 12.03 -11.65
C ILE A 397 14.14 11.26 -10.45
N PRO A 398 12.93 11.58 -9.98
CA PRO A 398 12.31 10.86 -8.87
C PRO A 398 12.00 9.42 -9.29
N ARG A 399 12.04 8.48 -8.33
CA ARG A 399 11.70 7.06 -8.60
C ARG A 399 10.26 6.90 -9.08
N SER A 400 9.35 7.72 -8.57
CA SER A 400 7.97 7.81 -9.05
C SER A 400 7.90 8.71 -10.29
N ASN A 401 8.22 8.13 -11.45
CA ASN A 401 8.18 8.82 -12.75
C ASN A 401 7.35 8.02 -13.78
N PHE A 402 7.15 8.64 -14.95
CA PHE A 402 6.41 8.07 -16.07
C PHE A 402 7.29 7.80 -17.30
N ASP A 403 8.61 7.62 -17.11
CA ASP A 403 9.56 7.48 -18.23
C ASP A 403 9.53 6.09 -18.85
N THR A 404 9.22 5.07 -18.05
CA THR A 404 9.15 3.67 -18.49
C THR A 404 7.87 3.02 -18.00
N MET A 405 7.39 2.02 -18.73
CA MET A 405 6.13 1.34 -18.40
C MET A 405 6.09 0.80 -16.96
N LEU A 406 7.19 0.22 -16.47
CA LEU A 406 7.25 -0.35 -15.13
C LEU A 406 7.15 0.74 -14.05
N TRP A 407 7.90 1.83 -14.21
CA TRP A 407 7.83 2.96 -13.26
C TRP A 407 6.47 3.68 -13.31
N SER A 408 5.86 3.80 -14.49
CA SER A 408 4.49 4.33 -14.64
C SER A 408 3.47 3.49 -13.91
N VAL A 409 3.54 2.16 -14.03
CA VAL A 409 2.65 1.22 -13.30
C VAL A 409 2.83 1.36 -11.79
N VAL A 410 4.08 1.42 -11.30
CA VAL A 410 4.38 1.60 -9.87
C VAL A 410 3.88 2.94 -9.37
N THR A 411 4.04 4.01 -10.15
CA THR A 411 3.61 5.36 -9.79
C THR A 411 2.08 5.46 -9.71
N VAL A 412 1.36 4.91 -10.70
CA VAL A 412 -0.12 4.84 -10.67
C VAL A 412 -0.61 4.02 -9.47
N PHE A 413 0.05 2.89 -9.19
CA PHE A 413 -0.24 2.09 -8.02
C PHE A 413 -0.05 2.93 -6.75
N GLN A 414 1.12 3.53 -6.55
CA GLN A 414 1.42 4.36 -5.38
C GLN A 414 0.42 5.50 -5.16
N VAL A 415 0.06 6.24 -6.22
CA VAL A 415 -0.93 7.33 -6.14
C VAL A 415 -2.29 6.82 -5.66
N ARG A 416 -2.72 5.64 -6.12
CA ARG A 416 -3.99 5.04 -5.69
C ARG A 416 -4.00 4.71 -4.20
N TYR A 417 -2.92 4.13 -3.66
CA TYR A 417 -2.83 3.86 -2.22
C TYR A 417 -2.70 5.15 -1.41
N ALA A 418 -1.94 6.12 -1.88
CA ALA A 418 -1.78 7.41 -1.21
C ALA A 418 -3.10 8.20 -1.15
N CYS A 419 -3.88 8.22 -2.23
CA CYS A 419 -5.18 8.87 -2.27
C CYS A 419 -6.22 8.15 -1.39
N ALA A 420 -6.20 6.80 -1.37
CA ALA A 420 -7.05 6.04 -0.46
C ALA A 420 -6.71 6.30 1.02
N ILE A 421 -5.42 6.45 1.35
CA ILE A 421 -4.99 6.74 2.73
C ILE A 421 -5.26 8.21 3.09
N GLY A 422 -5.07 9.16 2.18
CA GLY A 422 -5.35 10.59 2.39
C GLY A 422 -6.82 11.00 2.32
N ILE A 423 -7.73 10.09 2.01
CA ILE A 423 -9.19 10.25 2.22
C ILE A 423 -9.59 9.73 3.61
N VAL A 424 -8.80 8.81 4.19
CA VAL A 424 -9.04 8.16 5.49
C VAL A 424 -8.30 8.85 6.65
N LEU A 425 -7.26 9.62 6.35
CA LEU A 425 -6.57 10.57 7.24
C LEU A 425 -6.94 11.99 6.84
#